data_AF-A0A9N8KVT8-F1
#
_entry.id   AF-A0A9N8KVT8-F1
#
_cell.length_a   1.000
_cell.length_b   1.000
_cell.length_c   1.000
_cell.angle_alpha   90.00
_cell.angle_beta   90.00
_cell.angle_gamma   90.00
#
_symmetry.space_group_name_H-M   'P 1'
#
loop_
_entity.id
_entity.type
_entity.pdbx_description
1 polymer ?
#
loop_
_entity_poly.entity_id
_entity_poly.type
_entity_poly.pdbx_seq_one_letter_code
_entity_poly.pdbx_strand_id
1 'polypeptide(L)'
;MSNSTAQVLMKKGKRGAAAYIHADCENGSPQHLGPLLDVLLNPGKAIDEWETIDWCRWLLAGGRTPDEFATIVRSYDKHDKCGLVWIPRVVAYRCRTCGISPCMSICRECFHRGDHSTHDFNMFLSQAGGACDCGDKSVMKEDGFCSNHGNKCPRPGDVPAALMCVAEAMMPRLILRLLQHFRENSCCGTQPTSDNYRITVQECEGYVKMLMEFNNMGDLMRSAMTKALINPQMYRNLVVPPFPDTEYGCYMAESNKMYERALEMFPAPEPPDEYRHLPALAPRLQHNTLLDEFIFWTFKYEFPQNVVCFLLNMLPDQDYKEHLTRTFVMHYARIPLVLEDAADPDTLSNRVVHMSVQLFSNEALALRCVQQLHLLHVMVLSLRLMMGKILVQNTLHDPDQNFHYVIDCTRRVMKEHCYWPLVSDFNNVLSHKSVALLFLQDDALVDMWFEFLSMLQGMNVNIREVGGHIEFEPSSYYAAFSCELEAAAYPMWSVLSHLTDASHAPLARRIIAAALTYLQEWLDAVHFTAPHMERAEVMHASFHFPLHRYLAAFLCAGVRSMGVRAADVLPPPDLLALLAVHPLRVQVRAHTTHTHRLSNSSDPINNFWVTLSHHKKSNL
;
A
#
# COMPACT_ATOMS: atom_id res chain seq x y z
N MET A 1 0.42 52.94 -16.21
CA MET A 1 1.64 52.12 -16.34
C MET A 1 2.43 52.18 -15.03
N SER A 2 1.98 51.48 -13.99
CA SER A 2 2.83 51.22 -12.81
C SER A 2 3.60 49.94 -13.10
N ASN A 3 4.93 49.98 -13.19
CA ASN A 3 5.74 48.77 -13.16
C ASN A 3 5.30 47.95 -11.94
N SER A 4 4.72 46.76 -12.14
CA SER A 4 4.30 45.94 -11.00
C SER A 4 5.53 45.67 -10.13
N THR A 5 5.37 45.68 -8.81
CA THR A 5 6.46 45.44 -7.85
C THR A 5 7.29 44.20 -8.21
N ALA A 6 6.65 43.17 -8.76
CA ALA A 6 7.30 41.98 -9.31
C ALA A 6 8.25 42.29 -10.48
N GLN A 7 7.87 43.13 -11.46
CA GLN A 7 8.72 43.52 -12.58
C GLN A 7 9.98 44.28 -12.11
N VAL A 8 9.87 45.08 -11.05
CA VAL A 8 11.01 45.79 -10.46
C VAL A 8 11.97 44.80 -9.81
N LEU A 9 11.46 43.79 -9.09
CA LEU A 9 12.27 42.73 -8.49
C LEU A 9 12.93 41.86 -9.54
N MET A 10 12.22 41.45 -10.59
CA MET A 10 12.80 40.65 -11.68
C MET A 10 13.96 41.37 -12.37
N LYS A 11 13.88 42.71 -12.53
CA LYS A 11 14.98 43.54 -13.07
C LYS A 11 16.23 43.57 -12.19
N LYS A 12 16.14 43.29 -10.88
CA LYS A 12 17.29 43.19 -9.97
C LYS A 12 18.06 41.87 -10.14
N GLY A 13 17.58 40.94 -10.96
CA GLY A 13 18.13 39.60 -11.14
C GLY A 13 17.81 38.66 -9.98
N LYS A 14 18.02 37.34 -10.19
CA LYS A 14 17.64 36.27 -9.25
C LYS A 14 18.19 36.49 -7.85
N ARG A 15 19.51 36.76 -7.76
CA ARG A 15 20.20 37.01 -6.49
C ARG A 15 19.69 38.25 -5.76
N GLY A 16 19.55 39.36 -6.47
CA GLY A 16 19.12 40.64 -5.89
C GLY A 16 17.67 40.61 -5.41
N ALA A 17 16.79 39.97 -6.19
CA ALA A 17 15.40 39.74 -5.78
C ALA A 17 15.32 38.82 -4.56
N ALA A 18 16.02 37.68 -4.57
CA ALA A 18 16.02 36.74 -3.45
C ALA A 18 16.54 37.34 -2.15
N ALA A 19 17.64 38.11 -2.21
CA ALA A 19 18.17 38.83 -1.04
C ALA A 19 17.17 39.85 -0.49
N TYR A 20 16.47 40.57 -1.37
CA TYR A 20 15.43 41.52 -0.96
C TYR A 20 14.25 40.82 -0.29
N ILE A 21 13.77 39.71 -0.86
CA ILE A 21 12.68 38.92 -0.27
C ILE A 21 13.09 38.34 1.09
N HIS A 22 14.32 37.85 1.23
CA HIS A 22 14.81 37.36 2.52
C HIS A 22 14.81 38.46 3.58
N ALA A 23 15.29 39.67 3.23
CA ALA A 23 15.27 40.82 4.14
C ALA A 23 13.83 41.29 4.48
N ASP A 24 12.90 41.21 3.53
CA ASP A 24 11.47 41.50 3.77
C ASP A 24 10.87 40.52 4.78
N CYS A 25 11.23 39.24 4.65
CA CYS A 25 10.77 38.16 5.51
C CYS A 25 11.42 38.18 6.91
N GLU A 26 12.62 38.74 7.06
CA GLU A 26 13.24 39.01 8.37
C GLU A 26 12.47 40.06 9.17
N ASN A 27 11.84 41.02 8.49
CA ASN A 27 11.08 42.10 9.12
C ASN A 27 9.60 41.74 9.38
N GLY A 28 9.17 40.51 9.05
CA GLY A 28 7.81 40.02 9.26
C GLY A 28 7.29 39.15 8.11
N SER A 29 6.05 39.37 7.68
CA SER A 29 5.46 38.63 6.56
C SER A 29 5.99 39.17 5.22
N PRO A 30 6.46 38.32 4.29
CA PRO A 30 7.07 38.77 3.04
C PRO A 30 6.01 39.30 2.07
N GLN A 31 5.69 40.59 2.18
CA GLN A 31 4.68 41.27 1.36
C GLN A 31 5.00 41.20 -0.14
N HIS A 32 6.28 41.11 -0.48
CA HIS A 32 6.76 41.16 -1.85
C HIS A 32 6.90 39.77 -2.51
N LEU A 33 6.86 38.70 -1.72
CA LEU A 33 7.00 37.33 -2.22
C LEU A 33 5.76 36.91 -3.02
N GLY A 34 4.56 37.18 -2.52
CA GLY A 34 3.29 36.81 -3.18
C GLY A 34 3.21 37.27 -4.64
N PRO A 35 3.33 38.58 -4.93
CA PRO A 35 3.28 39.09 -6.31
C PRO A 35 4.36 38.50 -7.23
N LEU A 36 5.53 38.15 -6.70
CA LEU A 36 6.59 37.52 -7.48
C LEU A 36 6.24 36.05 -7.79
N LEU A 37 5.71 35.31 -6.81
CA LEU A 37 5.23 33.95 -7.01
C LEU A 37 4.05 33.88 -7.99
N ASP A 38 3.17 34.88 -8.02
CA ASP A 38 2.05 34.94 -8.98
C ASP A 38 2.55 35.03 -10.44
N VAL A 39 3.73 35.63 -10.67
CA VAL A 39 4.37 35.69 -12.00
C VAL A 39 5.16 34.42 -12.32
N LEU A 40 5.86 33.87 -11.33
CA LEU A 40 6.71 32.69 -11.52
C LEU A 40 5.87 31.42 -11.64
N LEU A 41 4.93 31.20 -10.73
CA LEU A 41 4.06 30.03 -10.65
C LEU A 41 2.74 30.24 -11.40
N ASN A 42 2.75 31.09 -12.43
CA ASN A 42 1.58 31.31 -13.26
C ASN A 42 1.22 30.00 -14.00
N PRO A 43 -0.02 29.51 -13.88
CA PRO A 43 -0.42 28.26 -14.52
C PRO A 43 -0.36 28.28 -16.05
N GLY A 44 -0.39 29.47 -16.68
CA GLY A 44 -0.16 29.63 -18.11
C GLY A 44 1.28 29.36 -18.57
N LYS A 45 2.23 29.14 -17.65
CA LYS A 45 3.59 28.67 -17.95
C LYS A 45 3.68 27.16 -17.80
N ALA A 46 4.47 26.53 -18.68
CA ALA A 46 4.82 25.13 -18.55
C ALA A 46 5.47 24.84 -17.18
N ILE A 47 5.06 23.76 -16.52
CA ILE A 47 5.50 23.43 -15.17
C ILE A 47 7.00 23.09 -15.12
N ASP A 48 7.58 22.58 -16.21
CA ASP A 48 9.01 22.25 -16.35
C ASP A 48 9.86 23.42 -16.85
N GLU A 49 9.31 24.63 -17.00
CA GLU A 49 10.06 25.79 -17.48
C GLU A 49 11.31 26.03 -16.61
N TRP A 50 12.48 25.77 -17.20
CA TRP A 50 13.76 25.76 -16.48
C TRP A 50 14.03 27.09 -15.75
N GLU A 51 13.71 28.22 -16.38
CA GLU A 51 13.87 29.54 -15.77
C GLU A 51 13.05 29.69 -14.49
N THR A 52 11.79 29.24 -14.51
CA THR A 52 10.90 29.29 -13.35
C THR A 52 11.40 28.40 -12.22
N ILE A 53 11.85 27.18 -12.52
CA ILE A 53 12.44 26.27 -11.54
C ILE A 53 13.72 26.88 -10.94
N ASP A 54 14.60 27.44 -11.76
CA ASP A 54 15.83 28.09 -11.28
C ASP A 54 15.50 29.30 -10.39
N TRP A 55 14.52 30.13 -10.78
CA TRP A 55 14.02 31.23 -9.94
C TRP A 55 13.56 30.75 -8.56
N CYS A 56 12.83 29.63 -8.48
CA CYS A 56 12.39 29.05 -7.21
C CYS A 56 13.58 28.65 -6.33
N ARG A 57 14.63 28.04 -6.90
CA ARG A 57 15.86 27.70 -6.17
C ARG A 57 16.54 28.94 -5.59
N TRP A 58 16.65 30.01 -6.38
CA TRP A 58 17.27 31.26 -5.94
C TRP A 58 16.47 31.96 -4.85
N LEU A 59 15.14 32.04 -4.99
CA LEU A 59 14.28 32.63 -3.96
C LEU A 59 14.40 31.88 -2.64
N LEU A 60 14.35 30.54 -2.69
CA LEU A 60 14.51 29.70 -1.51
C LEU A 60 15.86 29.93 -0.82
N ALA A 61 16.92 30.17 -1.60
CA ALA A 61 18.26 30.45 -1.08
C ALA A 61 18.44 31.86 -0.46
N GLY A 62 17.44 32.74 -0.58
CA GLY A 62 17.43 34.05 0.08
C GLY A 62 18.60 34.97 -0.28
N GLY A 63 19.10 34.91 -1.52
CA GLY A 63 20.22 35.72 -2.02
C GLY A 63 21.60 35.06 -1.95
N ARG A 64 21.70 33.89 -1.30
CA ARG A 64 22.83 32.97 -1.40
C ARG A 64 22.71 32.16 -2.70
N THR A 65 23.76 31.44 -3.08
CA THR A 65 23.59 30.43 -4.13
C THR A 65 22.77 29.24 -3.58
N PRO A 66 22.03 28.51 -4.42
CA PRO A 66 21.30 27.31 -3.97
C PRO A 66 22.19 26.28 -3.26
N ASP A 67 23.43 26.09 -3.72
CA ASP A 67 24.38 25.15 -3.12
C ASP A 67 24.89 25.62 -1.75
N GLU A 68 25.18 26.92 -1.60
CA GLU A 68 25.54 27.53 -0.32
C GLU A 68 24.41 27.35 0.69
N PHE A 69 23.17 27.66 0.28
CA PHE A 69 22.00 27.52 1.14
C PHE A 69 21.78 26.07 1.56
N ALA A 70 21.83 25.13 0.62
CA ALA A 70 21.66 23.70 0.90
C ALA A 70 22.74 23.19 1.86
N THR A 71 23.98 23.67 1.74
CA THR A 71 25.07 23.33 2.67
C THR A 71 24.82 23.88 4.07
N ILE A 72 24.32 25.12 4.18
CA ILE A 72 23.96 25.73 5.46
C ILE A 72 22.81 24.96 6.12
N VAL A 73 21.73 24.68 5.41
CA VAL A 73 20.57 23.95 5.96
C VAL A 73 20.99 22.55 6.43
N ARG A 74 21.76 21.82 5.63
CA ARG A 74 22.29 20.50 6.01
C ARG A 74 23.18 20.54 7.26
N SER A 75 23.85 21.66 7.54
CA SER A 75 24.67 21.80 8.76
C SER A 75 23.85 21.85 10.05
N TYR A 76 22.55 22.17 9.96
CA TYR A 76 21.62 22.18 11.09
C TYR A 76 20.77 20.90 11.18
N ASP A 77 20.95 19.97 10.25
CA ASP A 77 20.11 18.78 10.18
C ASP A 77 20.39 17.85 11.37
N LYS A 78 19.35 17.61 12.18
CA LYS A 78 19.43 16.78 13.39
C LYS A 78 19.24 15.33 13.00
N HIS A 79 20.30 14.73 12.48
CA HIS A 79 20.26 13.34 12.06
C HIS A 79 20.17 12.39 13.26
N ASP A 80 18.99 12.20 13.86
CA ASP A 80 18.75 11.10 14.79
C ASP A 80 18.66 9.77 14.02
N LYS A 81 18.23 9.81 12.75
CA LYS A 81 18.10 8.67 11.83
C LYS A 81 18.59 9.03 10.42
N CYS A 82 19.04 8.04 9.66
CA CYS A 82 19.53 8.24 8.30
C CYS A 82 18.42 8.33 7.26
N GLY A 83 17.55 7.32 7.18
CA GLY A 83 16.37 7.33 6.30
C GLY A 83 16.67 7.39 4.79
N LEU A 84 17.93 7.29 4.35
CA LEU A 84 18.31 7.32 2.94
C LEU A 84 17.58 6.20 2.19
N VAL A 85 16.69 6.57 1.26
CA VAL A 85 15.95 5.65 0.39
C VAL A 85 16.75 5.38 -0.89
N TRP A 86 16.77 4.12 -1.35
CA TRP A 86 17.42 3.72 -2.58
C TRP A 86 16.52 2.85 -3.46
N ILE A 87 16.83 2.84 -4.76
CA ILE A 87 16.17 2.04 -5.80
C ILE A 87 16.80 0.64 -5.92
N PRO A 88 16.19 -0.29 -6.70
CA PRO A 88 16.82 -1.57 -7.00
C PRO A 88 18.26 -1.43 -7.52
N ARG A 89 19.06 -2.46 -7.26
CA ARG A 89 20.49 -2.59 -7.61
C ARG A 89 21.44 -1.66 -6.87
N VAL A 90 21.04 -1.18 -5.68
CA VAL A 90 21.94 -0.49 -4.75
C VAL A 90 22.51 -1.49 -3.71
N VAL A 91 23.79 -1.33 -3.38
CA VAL A 91 24.47 -2.13 -2.36
C VAL A 91 24.09 -1.63 -0.97
N ALA A 92 23.54 -2.51 -0.15
CA ALA A 92 23.19 -2.28 1.24
C ALA A 92 23.79 -3.35 2.15
N TYR A 93 23.81 -3.07 3.45
CA TYR A 93 24.35 -3.95 4.47
C TYR A 93 23.26 -4.34 5.44
N ARG A 94 23.26 -5.60 5.89
CA ARG A 94 22.41 -6.07 6.97
C ARG A 94 23.29 -6.68 8.05
N CYS A 95 23.33 -6.01 9.19
CA CYS A 95 24.06 -6.46 10.37
C CYS A 95 23.11 -7.25 11.28
N ARG A 96 23.24 -8.57 11.32
CA ARG A 96 22.38 -9.44 12.14
C ARG A 96 22.62 -9.22 13.64
N THR A 97 23.82 -8.79 14.02
CA THR A 97 24.15 -8.46 15.41
C THR A 97 23.43 -7.19 15.91
N CYS A 98 23.34 -6.17 15.05
CA CYS A 98 22.72 -4.88 15.39
C CYS A 98 21.21 -4.85 15.11
N GLY A 99 20.71 -5.69 14.21
CA GLY A 99 19.30 -5.71 13.84
C GLY A 99 18.39 -6.23 14.95
N ILE A 100 17.27 -5.53 15.16
CA ILE A 100 16.12 -6.01 15.95
C ILE A 100 15.16 -6.76 15.01
N SER A 101 14.96 -6.22 13.79
CA SER A 101 14.15 -6.84 12.73
C SER A 101 15.03 -7.50 11.66
N PRO A 102 14.63 -8.66 11.09
CA PRO A 102 15.35 -9.32 10.00
C PRO A 102 15.35 -8.51 8.69
N CYS A 103 14.44 -7.55 8.56
CA CYS A 103 14.35 -6.67 7.39
C CYS A 103 15.33 -5.49 7.46
N MET A 104 15.99 -5.26 8.60
CA MET A 104 16.85 -4.11 8.80
C MET A 104 17.97 -4.04 7.76
N SER A 105 18.19 -2.84 7.21
CA SER A 105 19.25 -2.55 6.25
C SER A 105 19.83 -1.16 6.45
N ILE A 106 21.15 -1.05 6.30
CA ILE A 106 21.88 0.22 6.41
C ILE A 106 22.66 0.50 5.13
N CYS A 107 22.74 1.78 4.76
CA CYS A 107 23.48 2.22 3.59
C CYS A 107 24.99 2.05 3.79
N ARG A 108 25.75 2.07 2.70
CA ARG A 108 27.21 1.94 2.70
C ARG A 108 27.89 2.94 3.64
N GLU A 109 27.45 4.20 3.61
CA GLU A 109 28.06 5.26 4.41
C GLU A 109 27.84 5.02 5.91
N CYS A 110 26.63 4.62 6.30
CA CYS A 110 26.31 4.33 7.69
C CYS A 110 27.05 3.09 8.20
N PHE A 111 27.15 2.05 7.38
CA PHE A 111 27.91 0.85 7.74
C PHE A 111 29.39 1.15 8.01
N HIS A 112 30.05 1.94 7.15
CA HIS A 112 31.47 2.26 7.35
C HIS A 112 31.75 3.28 8.46
N ARG A 113 30.78 4.13 8.80
CA ARG A 113 30.89 5.10 9.90
C ARG A 113 30.42 4.54 11.25
N GLY A 114 29.79 3.37 11.27
CA GLY A 114 29.46 2.62 12.49
C GLY A 114 30.55 1.61 12.83
N ASP A 115 30.55 1.10 14.06
CA ASP A 115 31.41 -0.02 14.43
C ASP A 115 30.70 -1.34 14.16
N HIS A 116 31.15 -2.04 13.12
CA HIS A 116 30.67 -3.37 12.74
C HIS A 116 31.82 -4.38 12.60
N SER A 117 33.01 -4.04 13.12
CA SER A 117 34.24 -4.80 12.89
C SER A 117 34.19 -6.25 13.41
N THR A 118 33.44 -6.48 14.48
CA THR A 118 33.29 -7.79 15.13
C THR A 118 31.88 -8.39 14.98
N HIS A 119 31.04 -7.84 14.10
CA HIS A 119 29.64 -8.23 13.95
C HIS A 119 29.42 -9.25 12.84
N ASP A 120 28.33 -10.02 12.93
CA ASP A 120 27.83 -10.83 11.83
C ASP A 120 26.96 -9.96 10.91
N PHE A 121 27.46 -9.72 9.70
CA PHE A 121 26.77 -8.94 8.69
C PHE A 121 26.88 -9.59 7.31
N ASN A 122 25.94 -9.26 6.43
CA ASN A 122 26.07 -9.52 5.01
C ASN A 122 25.90 -8.24 4.19
N MET A 123 26.64 -8.17 3.09
CA MET A 123 26.43 -7.20 2.04
C MET A 123 25.50 -7.81 1.00
N PHE A 124 24.49 -7.08 0.56
CA PHE A 124 23.54 -7.54 -0.44
C PHE A 124 23.21 -6.46 -1.47
N LEU A 125 22.85 -6.90 -2.66
CA LEU A 125 22.33 -6.03 -3.72
C LEU A 125 20.81 -5.99 -3.59
N SER A 126 20.24 -4.82 -3.27
CA SER A 126 18.79 -4.70 -3.12
C SER A 126 18.07 -4.96 -4.45
N GLN A 127 17.06 -5.82 -4.47
CA GLN A 127 16.28 -6.14 -5.67
C GLN A 127 15.01 -5.27 -5.83
N ALA A 128 14.48 -4.74 -4.72
CA ALA A 128 13.21 -4.03 -4.69
C ALA A 128 13.31 -2.58 -4.17
N GLY A 129 14.53 -2.06 -3.95
CA GLY A 129 14.75 -0.79 -3.25
C GLY A 129 14.84 -0.98 -1.72
N GLY A 130 14.87 0.11 -0.95
CA GLY A 130 14.93 0.06 0.51
C GLY A 130 15.31 1.40 1.14
N ALA A 131 15.36 1.46 2.47
CA ALA A 131 15.75 2.65 3.22
C ALA A 131 16.78 2.32 4.30
N CYS A 132 17.62 3.30 4.67
CA CYS A 132 18.63 3.15 5.71
C CYS A 132 18.02 3.27 7.11
N ASP A 133 18.17 2.21 7.91
CA ASP A 133 17.65 2.13 9.28
C ASP A 133 18.60 2.68 10.37
N CYS A 134 19.77 3.21 9.98
CA CYS A 134 20.76 3.72 10.92
C CYS A 134 20.15 4.85 11.79
N GLY A 135 20.27 4.73 13.11
CA GLY A 135 19.68 5.67 14.07
C GLY A 135 18.27 5.30 14.55
N ASP A 136 17.60 4.34 13.91
CA ASP A 136 16.26 3.92 14.31
C ASP A 136 16.28 2.84 15.41
N LYS A 137 16.02 3.28 16.65
CA LYS A 137 15.97 2.43 17.86
C LYS A 137 14.88 1.36 17.81
N SER A 138 13.89 1.49 16.94
CA SER A 138 12.81 0.49 16.79
C SER A 138 13.23 -0.73 15.97
N VAL A 139 14.26 -0.61 15.13
CA VAL A 139 14.69 -1.68 14.21
C VAL A 139 16.17 -2.04 14.32
N MET A 140 16.99 -1.22 15.00
CA MET A 140 18.43 -1.43 15.18
C MET A 140 18.90 -0.97 16.58
N LYS A 141 19.85 -1.70 17.18
CA LYS A 141 20.49 -1.35 18.45
C LYS A 141 21.41 -0.13 18.30
N GLU A 142 21.46 0.71 19.34
CA GLU A 142 22.23 1.97 19.34
C GLU A 142 23.74 1.78 19.14
N ASP A 143 24.30 0.67 19.59
CA ASP A 143 25.75 0.39 19.47
C ASP A 143 26.21 0.33 18.00
N GLY A 144 25.31 -0.06 17.09
CA GLY A 144 25.58 -0.10 15.66
C GLY A 144 25.29 1.21 14.93
N PHE A 145 24.88 2.28 15.61
CA PHE A 145 24.66 3.57 14.96
C PHE A 145 25.99 4.20 14.54
N CYS A 146 25.96 4.86 13.39
CA CYS A 146 27.13 5.55 12.87
C CYS A 146 27.39 6.87 13.61
N SER A 147 28.57 7.45 13.41
CA SER A 147 28.95 8.72 14.06
C SER A 147 28.01 9.90 13.78
N ASN A 148 27.26 9.85 12.69
CA ASN A 148 26.38 10.94 12.25
C ASN A 148 24.92 10.73 12.65
N HIS A 149 24.54 9.58 13.21
CA HIS A 149 23.15 9.22 13.50
C HIS A 149 22.95 8.79 14.95
N GLY A 150 21.82 9.19 15.54
CA GLY A 150 21.45 8.90 16.93
C GLY A 150 22.25 9.70 17.97
N ASN A 151 22.36 9.17 19.19
CA ASN A 151 22.83 9.93 20.37
C ASN A 151 24.29 10.45 20.28
N LYS A 152 25.08 10.00 19.28
CA LYS A 152 26.48 10.40 19.09
C LYS A 152 26.64 11.67 18.24
N CYS A 153 25.56 12.20 17.68
CA CYS A 153 25.59 13.39 16.83
C CYS A 153 25.79 14.67 17.68
N PRO A 154 26.79 15.53 17.38
CA PRO A 154 26.90 16.85 18.00
C PRO A 154 25.63 17.65 17.70
N ARG A 155 24.95 18.16 18.73
CA ARG A 155 23.74 18.98 18.52
C ARG A 155 24.14 20.25 17.76
N PRO A 156 23.56 20.50 16.57
CA PRO A 156 23.76 21.78 15.90
C PRO A 156 23.24 22.92 16.78
N GLY A 157 23.84 24.11 16.66
CA GLY A 157 23.38 25.31 17.35
C GLY A 157 21.96 25.71 16.95
N ASP A 158 21.39 26.72 17.62
CA ASP A 158 20.04 27.19 17.31
C ASP A 158 19.93 27.68 15.87
N VAL A 159 18.90 27.22 15.17
CA VAL A 159 18.64 27.59 13.77
C VAL A 159 18.18 29.05 13.73
N PRO A 160 18.82 29.92 12.92
CA PRO A 160 18.34 31.28 12.74
C PRO A 160 16.90 31.29 12.23
N ALA A 161 15.99 31.99 12.90
CA ALA A 161 14.56 32.02 12.54
C ALA A 161 14.32 32.48 11.08
N ALA A 162 15.19 33.36 10.57
CA ALA A 162 15.14 33.85 9.20
C ALA A 162 15.62 32.83 8.14
N LEU A 163 16.34 31.76 8.52
CA LEU A 163 16.91 30.84 7.54
C LEU A 163 15.84 30.15 6.70
N MET A 164 14.74 29.75 7.33
CA MET A 164 13.66 28.98 6.69
C MET A 164 12.45 29.82 6.31
N CYS A 165 12.41 31.11 6.66
CA CYS A 165 11.21 31.94 6.53
C CYS A 165 10.68 32.03 5.08
N VAL A 166 11.58 32.22 4.10
CA VAL A 166 11.21 32.28 2.68
C VAL A 166 10.77 30.91 2.17
N ALA A 167 11.43 29.83 2.61
CA ALA A 167 11.08 28.46 2.24
C ALA A 167 9.69 28.08 2.77
N GLU A 168 9.41 28.35 4.05
CA GLU A 168 8.11 28.12 4.68
C GLU A 168 7.00 28.93 4.00
N ALA A 169 7.26 30.17 3.59
CA ALA A 169 6.28 31.03 2.94
C ALA A 169 5.96 30.62 1.49
N MET A 170 6.93 30.09 0.73
CA MET A 170 6.70 29.72 -0.67
C MET A 170 6.19 28.29 -0.87
N MET A 171 6.54 27.36 0.03
CA MET A 171 6.29 25.93 -0.15
C MET A 171 4.82 25.57 -0.46
N PRO A 172 3.81 26.18 0.20
CA PRO A 172 2.42 25.89 -0.10
C PRO A 172 2.03 26.23 -1.54
N ARG A 173 2.57 27.32 -2.10
CA ARG A 173 2.31 27.73 -3.49
C ARG A 173 3.04 26.83 -4.49
N LEU A 174 4.23 26.32 -4.14
CA LEU A 174 4.96 25.36 -4.98
C LEU A 174 4.21 24.03 -5.10
N ILE A 175 3.74 23.49 -3.98
CA ILE A 175 2.93 22.26 -3.97
C ILE A 175 1.61 22.49 -4.72
N LEU A 176 0.93 23.61 -4.46
CA LEU A 176 -0.31 23.94 -5.17
C LEU A 176 -0.11 24.04 -6.68
N ARG A 177 1.01 24.60 -7.17
CA ARG A 177 1.30 24.67 -8.61
C ARG A 177 1.41 23.28 -9.24
N LEU A 178 1.97 22.31 -8.53
CA LEU A 178 2.01 20.91 -8.96
C LEU A 178 0.61 20.29 -9.00
N LEU A 179 -0.23 20.54 -7.99
CA LEU A 179 -1.63 20.06 -8.00
C LEU A 179 -2.43 20.69 -9.14
N GLN A 180 -2.22 21.98 -9.41
CA GLN A 180 -2.82 22.70 -10.53
C GLN A 180 -2.49 22.06 -11.89
N HIS A 181 -1.24 21.62 -12.09
CA HIS A 181 -0.84 20.89 -13.29
C HIS A 181 -1.64 19.58 -13.46
N PHE A 182 -1.83 18.82 -12.39
CA PHE A 182 -2.67 17.62 -12.42
C PHE A 182 -4.14 17.95 -12.68
N ARG A 183 -4.67 19.04 -12.11
CA ARG A 183 -6.04 19.50 -12.37
C ARG A 183 -6.27 19.82 -13.84
N GLU A 184 -5.40 20.62 -14.44
CA GLU A 184 -5.48 21.07 -15.83
C GLU A 184 -5.50 19.91 -16.82
N ASN A 185 -4.63 18.93 -16.59
CA ASN A 185 -4.45 17.78 -17.47
C ASN A 185 -5.40 16.61 -17.14
N SER A 186 -6.30 16.77 -16.18
CA SER A 186 -7.24 15.71 -15.77
C SER A 186 -8.42 15.50 -16.72
N CYS A 187 -8.75 16.54 -17.52
CA CYS A 187 -9.97 16.64 -18.31
C CYS A 187 -9.70 16.81 -19.83
N CYS A 188 -8.45 16.65 -20.28
CA CYS A 188 -8.09 16.81 -21.69
C CYS A 188 -8.57 15.61 -22.55
N GLY A 189 -9.78 15.71 -23.11
CA GLY A 189 -10.26 14.90 -24.24
C GLY A 189 -10.97 13.58 -23.90
N THR A 190 -11.69 13.02 -24.88
CA THR A 190 -12.42 11.73 -24.83
C THR A 190 -11.57 10.64 -24.18
N GLN A 191 -12.08 10.08 -23.07
CA GLN A 191 -11.50 9.01 -22.23
C GLN A 191 -9.96 9.07 -22.09
N PRO A 192 -9.43 9.60 -20.96
CA PRO A 192 -8.00 9.63 -20.74
C PRO A 192 -7.39 8.22 -20.80
N THR A 193 -6.37 8.04 -21.65
CA THR A 193 -5.62 6.79 -21.76
C THR A 193 -4.42 6.79 -20.81
N SER A 194 -3.90 5.62 -20.44
CA SER A 194 -2.68 5.53 -19.62
C SER A 194 -1.46 6.23 -20.27
N ASP A 195 -1.46 6.41 -21.59
CA ASP A 195 -0.46 7.23 -22.28
C ASP A 195 -0.57 8.73 -21.95
N ASN A 196 -1.78 9.28 -21.85
CA ASN A 196 -1.98 10.67 -21.44
C ASN A 196 -1.50 10.91 -20.00
N TYR A 197 -1.71 9.93 -19.12
CA TYR A 197 -1.19 9.97 -17.75
C TYR A 197 0.34 10.02 -17.74
N ARG A 198 0.98 9.16 -18.54
CA ARG A 198 2.43 9.12 -18.65
C ARG A 198 3.02 10.44 -19.16
N ILE A 199 2.40 11.06 -20.17
CA ILE A 199 2.84 12.37 -20.72
C ILE A 199 2.71 13.45 -19.65
N THR A 200 1.54 13.55 -19.00
CA THR A 200 1.29 14.55 -17.94
C THR A 200 2.34 14.47 -16.82
N VAL A 201 2.72 13.26 -16.43
CA VAL A 201 3.72 13.01 -15.39
C VAL A 201 5.14 13.37 -15.86
N GLN A 202 5.46 13.10 -17.12
CA GLN A 202 6.76 13.46 -17.71
C GLN A 202 6.95 14.98 -17.75
N GLU A 203 5.90 15.73 -18.09
CA GLU A 203 5.93 17.19 -18.14
C GLU A 203 6.23 17.84 -16.79
N CYS A 204 5.99 17.17 -15.65
CA CYS A 204 6.32 17.72 -14.33
C CYS A 204 7.60 17.13 -13.71
N GLU A 205 8.36 16.29 -14.44
CA GLU A 205 9.54 15.59 -13.89
C GLU A 205 10.59 16.56 -13.34
N GLY A 206 10.91 17.62 -14.08
CA GLY A 206 11.88 18.64 -13.64
C GLY A 206 11.42 19.37 -12.37
N TYR A 207 10.11 19.59 -12.22
CA TYR A 207 9.52 20.26 -11.07
C TYR A 207 9.52 19.36 -9.83
N VAL A 208 9.12 18.09 -9.98
CA VAL A 208 9.19 17.09 -8.89
C VAL A 208 10.64 16.89 -8.44
N LYS A 209 11.59 16.87 -9.37
CA LYS A 209 13.03 16.79 -9.05
C LYS A 209 13.48 17.97 -8.18
N MET A 210 13.03 19.19 -8.47
CA MET A 210 13.32 20.36 -7.62
C MET A 210 12.75 20.19 -6.20
N LEU A 211 11.52 19.69 -6.05
CA LEU A 211 10.94 19.43 -4.72
C LEU A 211 11.72 18.34 -3.97
N MET A 212 12.19 17.31 -4.67
CA MET A 212 13.08 16.29 -4.10
C MET A 212 14.43 16.89 -3.67
N GLU A 213 15.02 17.78 -4.47
CA GLU A 213 16.25 18.51 -4.11
C GLU A 213 16.07 19.30 -2.81
N PHE A 214 14.90 19.94 -2.62
CA PHE A 214 14.55 20.63 -1.37
C PHE A 214 14.43 19.63 -0.21
N ASN A 215 13.66 18.56 -0.35
CA ASN A 215 13.56 17.51 0.67
C ASN A 215 14.92 16.95 1.10
N ASN A 216 15.84 16.78 0.14
CA ASN A 216 17.20 16.26 0.38
C ASN A 216 18.13 17.26 1.09
N MET A 217 17.65 18.46 1.46
CA MET A 217 18.39 19.40 2.30
C MET A 217 18.32 19.06 3.80
N GLY A 218 17.40 18.18 4.22
CA GLY A 218 17.34 17.70 5.60
C GLY A 218 16.03 18.03 6.34
N ASP A 219 16.02 17.78 7.65
CA ASP A 219 14.85 17.87 8.53
C ASP A 219 14.20 19.25 8.52
N LEU A 220 14.97 20.32 8.43
CA LEU A 220 14.41 21.67 8.39
C LEU A 220 13.54 21.89 7.15
N MET A 221 14.02 21.43 5.99
CA MET A 221 13.25 21.57 4.75
C MET A 221 12.08 20.59 4.72
N ARG A 222 12.29 19.35 5.18
CA ARG A 222 11.21 18.38 5.39
C ARG A 222 10.10 18.98 6.25
N SER A 223 10.45 19.58 7.39
CA SER A 223 9.47 20.20 8.29
C SER A 223 8.70 21.34 7.62
N ALA A 224 9.35 22.20 6.84
CA ALA A 224 8.68 23.25 6.07
C ALA A 224 7.70 22.68 5.04
N MET A 225 8.09 21.60 4.34
CA MET A 225 7.25 20.87 3.38
C MET A 225 6.09 20.16 4.06
N THR A 226 6.33 19.49 5.20
CA THR A 226 5.30 18.85 6.01
C THR A 226 4.26 19.86 6.46
N LYS A 227 4.68 20.99 7.05
CA LYS A 227 3.77 22.08 7.46
C LYS A 227 2.93 22.58 6.29
N ALA A 228 3.50 22.66 5.09
CA ALA A 228 2.75 23.03 3.89
C ALA A 228 1.71 21.97 3.52
N LEU A 229 2.10 20.70 3.52
CA LEU A 229 1.29 19.56 3.09
C LEU A 229 0.11 19.29 4.01
N ILE A 230 0.28 19.36 5.34
CA ILE A 230 -0.71 18.88 6.31
C ILE A 230 -1.57 19.98 6.96
N ASN A 231 -1.38 21.26 6.63
CA ASN A 231 -2.07 22.37 7.29
C ASN A 231 -3.47 22.65 6.70
N PRO A 232 -4.57 22.41 7.45
CA PRO A 232 -5.91 22.56 6.90
C PRO A 232 -6.37 24.01 6.70
N GLN A 233 -5.87 24.95 7.52
CA GLN A 233 -6.20 26.37 7.34
C GLN A 233 -5.53 26.91 6.08
N MET A 234 -4.28 26.49 5.83
CA MET A 234 -3.54 26.87 4.65
C MET A 234 -4.17 26.33 3.37
N TYR A 235 -4.57 25.06 3.35
CA TYR A 235 -5.32 24.49 2.23
C TYR A 235 -6.59 25.30 1.95
N ARG A 236 -7.40 25.59 2.97
CA ARG A 236 -8.61 26.42 2.83
C ARG A 236 -8.32 27.79 2.24
N ASN A 237 -7.29 28.48 2.73
CA ASN A 237 -6.92 29.80 2.21
C ASN A 237 -6.46 29.78 0.75
N LEU A 238 -5.93 28.64 0.28
CA LEU A 238 -5.39 28.50 -1.07
C LEU A 238 -6.44 28.04 -2.10
N VAL A 239 -7.35 27.13 -1.72
CA VAL A 239 -8.23 26.46 -2.69
C VAL A 239 -9.73 26.70 -2.46
N VAL A 240 -10.14 27.25 -1.32
CA VAL A 240 -11.57 27.47 -1.02
C VAL A 240 -11.97 28.91 -1.36
N PRO A 241 -13.12 29.14 -2.02
CA PRO A 241 -13.62 30.48 -2.32
C PRO A 241 -13.93 31.30 -1.05
N PRO A 242 -13.97 32.65 -1.11
CA PRO A 242 -13.99 33.46 -2.34
C PRO A 242 -12.59 33.64 -2.96
N PHE A 243 -12.51 33.44 -4.27
CA PHE A 243 -11.31 33.76 -5.05
C PHE A 243 -11.27 35.27 -5.36
N PRO A 244 -10.07 35.87 -5.50
CA PRO A 244 -9.94 37.27 -5.84
C PRO A 244 -10.55 37.57 -7.23
N ASP A 245 -11.07 38.77 -7.43
CA ASP A 245 -11.59 39.22 -8.74
C ASP A 245 -10.42 39.60 -9.67
N THR A 246 -9.66 38.60 -10.09
CA THR A 246 -8.48 38.70 -10.97
C THR A 246 -8.49 37.54 -11.97
N GLU A 247 -7.68 37.65 -13.03
CA GLU A 247 -7.48 36.56 -13.99
C GLU A 247 -7.06 35.25 -13.29
N TYR A 248 -6.19 35.35 -12.29
CA TYR A 248 -5.78 34.20 -11.47
C TYR A 248 -6.94 33.63 -10.63
N GLY A 249 -7.81 34.48 -10.07
CA GLY A 249 -8.98 33.99 -9.33
C GLY A 249 -10.01 33.30 -10.22
N CYS A 250 -10.22 33.79 -11.45
CA CYS A 250 -11.02 33.10 -12.46
C CYS A 250 -10.43 31.73 -12.82
N TYR A 251 -9.12 31.67 -13.02
CA TYR A 251 -8.40 30.41 -13.21
C TYR A 251 -8.61 29.45 -12.01
N MET A 252 -8.47 29.93 -10.77
CA MET A 252 -8.65 29.12 -9.57
C MET A 252 -10.05 28.52 -9.48
N ALA A 253 -11.07 29.28 -9.85
CA ALA A 253 -12.44 28.80 -9.91
C ALA A 253 -12.60 27.67 -10.94
N GLU A 254 -11.99 27.81 -12.11
CA GLU A 254 -12.06 26.77 -13.16
C GLU A 254 -11.23 25.52 -12.80
N SER A 255 -10.02 25.73 -12.29
CA SER A 255 -9.15 24.67 -11.76
C SER A 255 -9.86 23.88 -10.65
N ASN A 256 -10.62 24.55 -9.78
CA ASN A 256 -11.42 23.87 -8.77
C ASN A 256 -12.53 23.02 -9.39
N LYS A 257 -13.23 23.49 -10.44
CA LYS A 257 -14.23 22.66 -11.15
C LYS A 257 -13.61 21.42 -11.79
N MET A 258 -12.40 21.52 -12.34
CA MET A 258 -11.68 20.36 -12.90
C MET A 258 -11.41 19.32 -11.81
N TYR A 259 -10.95 19.78 -10.65
CA TYR A 259 -10.76 18.93 -9.48
C TYR A 259 -12.06 18.26 -9.01
N GLU A 260 -13.17 19.00 -8.90
CA GLU A 260 -14.45 18.42 -8.49
C GLU A 260 -14.96 17.37 -9.48
N ARG A 261 -14.83 17.61 -10.79
CA ARG A 261 -15.15 16.62 -11.82
C ARG A 261 -14.29 15.36 -11.71
N ALA A 262 -13.00 15.52 -11.39
CA ALA A 262 -12.10 14.39 -11.21
C ALA A 262 -12.52 13.54 -10.00
N LEU A 263 -12.97 14.15 -8.90
CA LEU A 263 -13.47 13.41 -7.72
C LEU A 263 -14.72 12.57 -8.04
N GLU A 264 -15.61 13.10 -8.88
CA GLU A 264 -16.83 12.40 -9.30
C GLU A 264 -16.55 11.12 -10.10
N MET A 265 -15.36 10.98 -10.68
CA MET A 265 -14.95 9.77 -11.43
C MET A 265 -14.66 8.56 -10.53
N PHE A 266 -14.47 8.76 -9.22
CA PHE A 266 -14.04 7.70 -8.30
C PHE A 266 -14.98 7.60 -7.07
N PRO A 267 -16.25 7.20 -7.28
CA PRO A 267 -17.15 6.94 -6.17
C PRO A 267 -16.63 5.77 -5.32
N ALA A 268 -16.86 5.79 -4.00
CA ALA A 268 -16.68 4.57 -3.22
C ALA A 268 -17.71 3.52 -3.66
N PRO A 269 -17.35 2.23 -3.73
CA PRO A 269 -18.35 1.19 -3.95
C PRO A 269 -19.33 1.16 -2.76
N GLU A 270 -20.61 0.90 -3.03
CA GLU A 270 -21.65 0.94 -1.99
C GLU A 270 -21.38 -0.14 -0.93
N PRO A 271 -21.09 0.25 0.33
CA PRO A 271 -20.87 -0.73 1.38
C PRO A 271 -22.22 -1.21 1.96
N PRO A 272 -22.25 -2.37 2.64
CA PRO A 272 -23.37 -2.75 3.49
C PRO A 272 -23.71 -1.63 4.49
N ASP A 273 -24.99 -1.53 4.85
CA ASP A 273 -25.50 -0.42 5.69
C ASP A 273 -24.73 -0.26 7.00
N GLU A 274 -24.32 -1.38 7.61
CA GLU A 274 -23.54 -1.40 8.84
C GLU A 274 -22.15 -0.74 8.73
N TYR A 275 -21.55 -0.68 7.53
CA TYR A 275 -20.23 -0.07 7.30
C TYR A 275 -20.30 1.31 6.64
N ARG A 276 -21.50 1.80 6.29
CA ARG A 276 -21.68 3.10 5.60
C ARG A 276 -21.17 4.29 6.42
N HIS A 277 -21.05 4.15 7.73
CA HIS A 277 -20.52 5.17 8.63
C HIS A 277 -18.99 5.33 8.56
N LEU A 278 -18.26 4.40 7.95
CA LEU A 278 -16.80 4.44 7.86
C LEU A 278 -16.34 5.55 6.89
N PRO A 279 -15.49 6.51 7.30
CA PRO A 279 -15.09 7.64 6.46
C PRO A 279 -14.43 7.23 5.12
N ALA A 280 -13.63 6.17 5.10
CA ALA A 280 -12.98 5.68 3.89
C ALA A 280 -13.98 5.15 2.83
N LEU A 281 -15.18 4.77 3.27
CA LEU A 281 -16.28 4.27 2.43
C LEU A 281 -17.31 5.36 2.11
N ALA A 282 -17.06 6.61 2.51
CA ALA A 282 -17.94 7.72 2.15
C ALA A 282 -18.06 7.82 0.62
N PRO A 283 -19.24 8.14 0.07
CA PRO A 283 -19.46 8.19 -1.38
C PRO A 283 -18.46 9.08 -2.11
N ARG A 284 -18.09 10.20 -1.47
CA ARG A 284 -17.16 11.20 -1.98
C ARG A 284 -16.00 11.42 -1.00
N LEU A 285 -14.79 11.52 -1.55
CA LEU A 285 -13.60 11.89 -0.79
C LEU A 285 -13.71 13.33 -0.26
N GLN A 286 -13.26 13.54 0.97
CA GLN A 286 -13.17 14.87 1.57
C GLN A 286 -11.70 15.19 1.83
N HIS A 287 -11.18 16.19 1.12
CA HIS A 287 -9.80 16.63 1.26
C HIS A 287 -9.76 17.92 2.08
N ASN A 288 -8.91 17.94 3.10
CA ASN A 288 -8.76 19.05 4.02
C ASN A 288 -7.36 19.67 3.95
N THR A 289 -6.42 18.99 3.29
CA THR A 289 -5.01 19.36 3.22
C THR A 289 -4.48 19.24 1.80
N LEU A 290 -3.35 19.89 1.50
CA LEU A 290 -2.68 19.70 0.21
C LEU A 290 -2.24 18.24 0.02
N LEU A 291 -1.88 17.54 1.12
CA LEU A 291 -1.51 16.13 1.09
C LEU A 291 -2.68 15.24 0.66
N ASP A 292 -3.88 15.51 1.16
CA ASP A 292 -5.09 14.74 0.80
C ASP A 292 -5.30 14.75 -0.71
N GLU A 293 -5.26 15.95 -1.29
CA GLU A 293 -5.40 16.13 -2.72
C GLU A 293 -4.21 15.57 -3.51
N PHE A 294 -2.99 15.68 -2.99
CA PHE A 294 -1.81 15.13 -3.66
C PHE A 294 -1.90 13.59 -3.79
N ILE A 295 -2.41 12.91 -2.76
CA ILE A 295 -2.63 11.47 -2.82
C ILE A 295 -3.73 11.10 -3.80
N PHE A 296 -4.80 11.89 -3.87
CA PHE A 296 -5.83 11.72 -4.88
C PHE A 296 -5.28 11.79 -6.30
N TRP A 297 -4.44 12.78 -6.62
CA TRP A 297 -3.82 12.88 -7.93
C TRP A 297 -2.81 11.75 -8.19
N THR A 298 -2.05 11.34 -7.17
CA THR A 298 -1.17 10.17 -7.26
C THR A 298 -1.95 8.92 -7.61
N PHE A 299 -3.11 8.73 -6.99
CA PHE A 299 -4.03 7.63 -7.27
C PHE A 299 -4.63 7.72 -8.68
N LYS A 300 -5.17 8.86 -9.08
CA LYS A 300 -5.81 9.06 -10.39
C LYS A 300 -4.84 8.86 -11.56
N TYR A 301 -3.57 9.25 -11.39
CA TYR A 301 -2.51 9.09 -12.38
C TYR A 301 -1.75 7.75 -12.24
N GLU A 302 -2.35 6.73 -11.65
CA GLU A 302 -1.80 5.36 -11.59
C GLU A 302 -0.43 5.26 -10.89
N PHE A 303 -0.30 5.95 -9.74
CA PHE A 303 0.87 5.96 -8.87
C PHE A 303 2.18 6.23 -9.63
N PRO A 304 2.37 7.43 -10.22
CA PRO A 304 3.55 7.69 -11.03
C PRO A 304 4.86 7.60 -10.23
N GLN A 305 5.87 6.93 -10.78
CA GLN A 305 7.08 6.57 -10.03
C GLN A 305 7.83 7.78 -9.44
N ASN A 306 7.96 8.89 -10.16
CA ASN A 306 8.61 10.11 -9.68
C ASN A 306 7.83 10.75 -8.52
N VAL A 307 6.50 10.79 -8.61
CA VAL A 307 5.61 11.31 -7.56
C VAL A 307 5.63 10.40 -6.33
N VAL A 308 5.51 9.08 -6.52
CA VAL A 308 5.63 8.09 -5.44
C VAL A 308 6.99 8.20 -4.76
N CYS A 309 8.07 8.33 -5.53
CA CYS A 309 9.41 8.54 -5.00
C CYS A 309 9.49 9.80 -4.13
N PHE A 310 8.93 10.92 -4.59
CA PHE A 310 8.86 12.15 -3.81
C PHE A 310 8.09 11.97 -2.48
N LEU A 311 6.89 11.40 -2.53
CA LEU A 311 6.06 11.16 -1.34
C LEU A 311 6.75 10.23 -0.35
N LEU A 312 7.39 9.17 -0.82
CA LEU A 312 8.11 8.22 0.04
C LEU A 312 9.39 8.82 0.64
N ASN A 313 10.07 9.74 -0.05
CA ASN A 313 11.27 10.42 0.47
C ASN A 313 10.98 11.39 1.62
N MET A 314 9.72 11.76 1.84
CA MET A 314 9.27 12.58 2.96
C MET A 314 8.98 11.77 4.24
N LEU A 315 8.94 10.43 4.16
CA LEU A 315 8.65 9.53 5.29
C LEU A 315 9.53 9.64 6.55
N PRO A 316 10.78 10.17 6.51
CA PRO A 316 11.53 10.39 7.74
C PRO A 316 10.80 11.31 8.73
N ASP A 317 10.02 12.27 8.23
CA ASP A 317 9.16 13.13 9.06
C ASP A 317 7.93 12.32 9.55
N GLN A 318 7.81 12.18 10.87
CA GLN A 318 6.78 11.32 11.47
C GLN A 318 5.37 11.91 11.39
N ASP A 319 5.24 13.24 11.49
CA ASP A 319 3.95 13.91 11.36
C ASP A 319 3.43 13.74 9.93
N TYR A 320 4.32 13.94 8.95
CA TYR A 320 4.01 13.65 7.55
C TYR A 320 3.63 12.18 7.35
N LYS A 321 4.43 11.24 7.85
CA LYS A 321 4.18 9.80 7.69
C LYS A 321 2.81 9.39 8.22
N GLU A 322 2.43 9.89 9.39
CA GLU A 322 1.11 9.62 9.95
C GLU A 322 -0.01 10.14 9.05
N HIS A 323 0.06 11.40 8.61
CA HIS A 323 -0.96 11.97 7.73
C HIS A 323 -1.02 11.24 6.39
N LEU A 324 0.13 10.94 5.77
CA LEU A 324 0.22 10.21 4.51
C LEU A 324 -0.45 8.83 4.62
N THR A 325 -0.14 8.07 5.67
CA THR A 325 -0.77 6.75 5.86
C THR A 325 -2.28 6.88 6.05
N ARG A 326 -2.75 7.84 6.85
CA ARG A 326 -4.19 8.07 7.06
C ARG A 326 -4.91 8.43 5.76
N THR A 327 -4.34 9.34 4.98
CA THR A 327 -4.88 9.74 3.67
C THR A 327 -4.92 8.55 2.70
N PHE A 328 -3.88 7.71 2.67
CA PHE A 328 -3.86 6.50 1.84
C PHE A 328 -5.01 5.54 2.19
N VAL A 329 -5.30 5.35 3.49
CA VAL A 329 -6.45 4.53 3.94
C VAL A 329 -7.78 5.07 3.42
N MET A 330 -7.97 6.39 3.36
CA MET A 330 -9.21 6.98 2.82
C MET A 330 -9.44 6.68 1.33
N HIS A 331 -8.36 6.41 0.58
CA HIS A 331 -8.43 6.06 -0.83
C HIS A 331 -8.55 4.55 -1.06
N TYR A 332 -8.31 3.73 -0.04
CA TYR A 332 -8.13 2.29 -0.18
C TYR A 332 -9.32 1.59 -0.86
N ALA A 333 -10.54 1.96 -0.49
CA ALA A 333 -11.76 1.40 -1.06
C ALA A 333 -11.96 1.66 -2.56
N ARG A 334 -11.18 2.58 -3.14
CA ARG A 334 -11.23 2.95 -4.56
C ARG A 334 -10.10 2.34 -5.36
N ILE A 335 -9.08 1.77 -4.72
CA ILE A 335 -7.97 1.05 -5.37
C ILE A 335 -8.48 -0.03 -6.34
N PRO A 336 -9.50 -0.85 -5.99
CA PRO A 336 -10.09 -1.80 -6.92
C PRO A 336 -10.53 -1.20 -8.26
N LEU A 337 -11.12 0.01 -8.25
CA LEU A 337 -11.64 0.65 -9.45
C LEU A 337 -10.54 0.94 -10.46
N VAL A 338 -9.40 1.46 -9.99
CA VAL A 338 -8.27 1.79 -10.87
C VAL A 338 -7.57 0.53 -11.35
N LEU A 339 -7.46 -0.50 -10.51
CA LEU A 339 -6.84 -1.78 -10.89
C LEU A 339 -7.66 -2.53 -11.95
N GLU A 340 -8.99 -2.49 -11.85
CA GLU A 340 -9.90 -3.13 -12.82
C GLU A 340 -9.84 -2.45 -14.21
N ASP A 341 -9.67 -1.13 -14.24
CA ASP A 341 -9.70 -0.31 -15.47
C ASP A 341 -8.30 -0.06 -16.09
N ALA A 342 -7.22 -0.28 -15.34
CA ALA A 342 -5.85 0.01 -15.80
C ALA A 342 -5.47 -0.78 -17.06
N ALA A 343 -4.68 -0.17 -17.95
CA ALA A 343 -4.15 -0.84 -19.14
C ALA A 343 -3.05 -1.86 -18.81
N ASP A 344 -2.28 -1.62 -17.75
CA ASP A 344 -1.21 -2.50 -17.24
C ASP A 344 -1.36 -2.70 -15.71
N PRO A 345 -2.26 -3.61 -15.28
CA PRO A 345 -2.51 -3.85 -13.86
C PRO A 345 -1.31 -4.40 -13.11
N ASP A 346 -0.41 -5.14 -13.76
CA ASP A 346 0.78 -5.71 -13.13
C ASP A 346 1.70 -4.58 -12.65
N THR A 347 2.02 -3.62 -13.52
CA THR A 347 2.86 -2.47 -13.14
C THR A 347 2.18 -1.63 -12.07
N LEU A 348 0.88 -1.33 -12.22
CA LEU A 348 0.13 -0.54 -11.23
C LEU A 348 0.11 -1.24 -9.86
N SER A 349 -0.17 -2.54 -9.84
CA SER A 349 -0.19 -3.36 -8.63
C SER A 349 1.12 -3.29 -7.86
N ASN A 350 2.25 -3.40 -8.57
CA ASN A 350 3.58 -3.27 -7.96
C ASN A 350 3.81 -1.89 -7.34
N ARG A 351 3.33 -0.81 -7.97
CA ARG A 351 3.49 0.55 -7.44
C ARG A 351 2.61 0.81 -6.22
N VAL A 352 1.38 0.29 -6.21
CA VAL A 352 0.49 0.33 -5.05
C VAL A 352 1.15 -0.37 -3.87
N VAL A 353 1.62 -1.61 -4.06
CA VAL A 353 2.28 -2.39 -3.00
C VAL A 353 3.59 -1.75 -2.54
N HIS A 354 4.38 -1.21 -3.47
CA HIS A 354 5.61 -0.51 -3.12
C HIS A 354 5.33 0.67 -2.17
N MET A 355 4.25 1.42 -2.40
CA MET A 355 3.86 2.52 -1.52
C MET A 355 3.28 2.01 -0.19
N SER A 356 2.30 1.11 -0.23
CA SER A 356 1.58 0.63 0.96
C SER A 356 2.49 -0.12 1.95
N VAL A 357 3.47 -0.89 1.48
CA VAL A 357 4.43 -1.58 2.36
C VAL A 357 5.19 -0.56 3.21
N GLN A 358 5.65 0.57 2.63
CA GLN A 358 6.34 1.60 3.41
C GLN A 358 5.46 2.27 4.47
N LEU A 359 4.14 2.31 4.23
CA LEU A 359 3.16 2.91 5.13
C LEU A 359 2.75 1.96 6.27
N PHE A 360 2.54 0.68 5.97
CA PHE A 360 2.00 -0.32 6.90
C PHE A 360 3.06 -1.19 7.60
N SER A 361 4.34 -1.06 7.27
CA SER A 361 5.42 -1.81 7.96
C SER A 361 5.63 -1.39 9.43
N ASN A 362 5.18 -0.20 9.85
CA ASN A 362 5.28 0.23 11.25
C ASN A 362 4.09 -0.29 12.05
N GLU A 363 4.32 -1.22 12.99
CA GLU A 363 3.26 -1.84 13.82
C GLU A 363 2.41 -0.80 14.54
N ALA A 364 3.02 0.19 15.19
CA ALA A 364 2.28 1.19 15.97
C ALA A 364 1.36 2.05 15.10
N LEU A 365 1.80 2.41 13.89
CA LEU A 365 0.99 3.18 12.95
C LEU A 365 -0.10 2.31 12.32
N ALA A 366 0.23 1.09 11.90
CA ALA A 366 -0.75 0.13 11.39
C ALA A 366 -1.86 -0.15 12.42
N LEU A 367 -1.48 -0.37 13.68
CA LEU A 367 -2.42 -0.55 14.79
C LEU A 367 -3.32 0.67 14.99
N ARG A 368 -2.78 1.90 14.93
CA ARG A 368 -3.60 3.12 14.97
C ARG A 368 -4.59 3.19 13.82
N CYS A 369 -4.17 2.86 12.59
CA CYS A 369 -5.06 2.83 11.43
C CYS A 369 -6.17 1.78 11.56
N VAL A 370 -5.86 0.61 12.12
CA VAL A 370 -6.86 -0.44 12.40
C VAL A 370 -7.89 0.07 13.41
N GLN A 371 -7.44 0.68 14.50
CA GLN A 371 -8.32 1.13 15.59
C GLN A 371 -9.12 2.39 15.27
N GLN A 372 -8.55 3.35 14.54
CA GLN A 372 -9.17 4.66 14.32
C GLN A 372 -9.85 4.79 12.95
N LEU A 373 -9.37 4.06 11.94
CA LEU A 373 -9.85 4.14 10.56
C LEU A 373 -10.46 2.82 10.09
N HIS A 374 -10.57 1.82 10.97
CA HIS A 374 -11.12 0.49 10.66
C HIS A 374 -10.43 -0.16 9.46
N LEU A 375 -9.10 -0.02 9.36
CA LEU A 375 -8.31 -0.45 8.19
C LEU A 375 -8.64 -1.87 7.71
N LEU A 376 -8.73 -2.84 8.62
CA LEU A 376 -9.02 -4.23 8.25
C LEU A 376 -10.41 -4.39 7.62
N HIS A 377 -11.43 -3.69 8.14
CA HIS A 377 -12.78 -3.71 7.56
C HIS A 377 -12.76 -3.13 6.15
N VAL A 378 -12.07 -1.99 5.96
CA VAL A 378 -11.92 -1.37 4.64
C VAL A 378 -11.21 -2.33 3.67
N MET A 379 -10.14 -2.99 4.10
CA MET A 379 -9.39 -3.95 3.27
C MET A 379 -10.24 -5.16 2.86
N VAL A 380 -10.84 -5.86 3.84
CA VAL A 380 -11.64 -7.07 3.59
C VAL A 380 -12.87 -6.72 2.74
N LEU A 381 -13.55 -5.61 3.04
CA LEU A 381 -14.72 -5.20 2.27
C LEU A 381 -14.35 -4.84 0.83
N SER A 382 -13.23 -4.13 0.61
CA SER A 382 -12.77 -3.77 -0.73
C SER A 382 -12.47 -5.00 -1.57
N LEU A 383 -11.80 -6.00 -0.97
CA LEU A 383 -11.49 -7.28 -1.62
C LEU A 383 -12.78 -8.05 -1.93
N ARG A 384 -13.70 -8.14 -0.96
CA ARG A 384 -14.98 -8.83 -1.10
C ARG A 384 -15.85 -8.20 -2.20
N LEU A 385 -15.92 -6.87 -2.27
CA LEU A 385 -16.70 -6.17 -3.30
C LEU A 385 -16.08 -6.33 -4.70
N MET A 386 -14.74 -6.32 -4.82
CA MET A 386 -14.07 -6.61 -6.09
C MET A 386 -14.41 -8.02 -6.59
N MET A 387 -14.24 -9.02 -5.72
CA MET A 387 -14.44 -10.43 -6.08
C MET A 387 -15.92 -10.80 -6.24
N GLY A 388 -16.82 -10.14 -5.51
CA GLY A 388 -18.26 -10.33 -5.63
C GLY A 388 -18.82 -10.03 -7.04
N LYS A 389 -18.18 -9.14 -7.80
CA LYS A 389 -18.58 -8.79 -9.18
C LYS A 389 -18.36 -9.92 -10.19
N ILE A 390 -17.55 -10.93 -9.84
CA ILE A 390 -17.13 -12.00 -10.75
C ILE A 390 -17.59 -13.38 -10.28
N LEU A 391 -18.64 -13.43 -9.46
CA LEU A 391 -19.22 -14.68 -9.01
C LEU A 391 -19.98 -15.40 -10.15
N VAL A 392 -19.81 -16.71 -10.20
CA VAL A 392 -20.54 -17.64 -11.07
C VAL A 392 -21.11 -18.78 -10.24
N GLN A 393 -22.23 -19.35 -10.69
CA GLN A 393 -22.84 -20.49 -10.00
C GLN A 393 -21.86 -21.65 -9.97
N ASN A 394 -21.74 -22.28 -8.81
CA ASN A 394 -20.88 -23.42 -8.60
C ASN A 394 -21.44 -24.66 -9.30
N THR A 395 -20.55 -25.47 -9.88
CA THR A 395 -20.91 -26.69 -10.63
C THR A 395 -20.40 -27.96 -9.94
N LEU A 396 -20.00 -27.86 -8.67
CA LEU A 396 -19.70 -29.02 -7.84
C LEU A 396 -21.03 -29.59 -7.35
N HIS A 397 -21.28 -30.90 -7.50
CA HIS A 397 -22.59 -31.52 -7.19
C HIS A 397 -23.71 -31.15 -8.16
N ASP A 398 -24.93 -31.62 -7.87
CA ASP A 398 -26.14 -31.39 -8.65
C ASP A 398 -26.41 -29.88 -8.90
N PRO A 399 -26.30 -29.40 -10.15
CA PRO A 399 -26.53 -27.99 -10.48
C PRO A 399 -27.94 -27.49 -10.18
N ASP A 400 -28.95 -28.37 -10.17
CA ASP A 400 -30.34 -27.98 -9.96
C ASP A 400 -30.65 -27.71 -8.48
N GLN A 401 -29.86 -28.27 -7.56
CA GLN A 401 -29.99 -28.08 -6.12
C GLN A 401 -28.88 -27.18 -5.54
N ASN A 402 -27.82 -26.94 -6.31
CA ASN A 402 -26.68 -26.12 -5.88
C ASN A 402 -26.94 -24.63 -6.13
N PHE A 403 -27.03 -23.86 -5.04
CA PHE A 403 -27.16 -22.40 -5.06
C PHE A 403 -25.90 -21.67 -4.57
N HIS A 404 -24.79 -22.39 -4.40
CA HIS A 404 -23.49 -21.83 -4.05
C HIS A 404 -22.88 -21.05 -5.22
N TYR A 405 -22.24 -19.92 -4.92
CA TYR A 405 -21.56 -19.08 -5.92
C TYR A 405 -20.07 -18.98 -5.59
N VAL A 406 -19.24 -19.04 -6.62
CA VAL A 406 -17.78 -19.01 -6.51
C VAL A 406 -17.15 -18.03 -7.49
N ILE A 407 -15.91 -17.63 -7.22
CA ILE A 407 -15.16 -16.74 -8.09
C ILE A 407 -14.88 -17.38 -9.45
N ASP A 408 -15.20 -16.67 -10.53
CA ASP A 408 -14.83 -17.04 -11.90
C ASP A 408 -13.36 -16.73 -12.16
N CYS A 409 -12.53 -17.78 -12.11
CA CYS A 409 -11.10 -17.73 -12.35
C CYS A 409 -10.72 -17.39 -13.81
N THR A 410 -11.69 -17.28 -14.73
CA THR A 410 -11.46 -16.92 -16.13
C THR A 410 -11.48 -15.40 -16.37
N ARG A 411 -11.94 -14.62 -15.38
CA ARG A 411 -12.10 -13.17 -15.48
C ARG A 411 -10.76 -12.44 -15.36
N ARG A 412 -10.71 -11.24 -15.94
CA ARG A 412 -9.52 -10.38 -15.98
C ARG A 412 -8.90 -10.16 -14.59
N VAL A 413 -9.74 -9.82 -13.61
CA VAL A 413 -9.34 -9.60 -12.21
C VAL A 413 -8.49 -10.75 -11.65
N MET A 414 -8.81 -11.99 -12.04
CA MET A 414 -8.10 -13.19 -11.61
C MET A 414 -6.85 -13.47 -12.45
N LYS A 415 -6.97 -13.38 -13.78
CA LYS A 415 -5.86 -13.67 -14.72
C LYS A 415 -4.72 -12.67 -14.63
N GLU A 416 -5.03 -11.39 -14.44
CA GLU A 416 -4.06 -10.28 -14.34
C GLU A 416 -3.74 -9.91 -12.88
N HIS A 417 -4.04 -10.79 -11.92
CA HIS A 417 -3.73 -10.61 -10.48
C HIS A 417 -4.14 -9.25 -9.89
N CYS A 418 -5.23 -8.64 -10.37
CA CYS A 418 -5.68 -7.31 -9.92
C CYS A 418 -6.03 -7.27 -8.42
N TYR A 419 -6.36 -8.40 -7.80
CA TYR A 419 -6.65 -8.49 -6.37
C TYR A 419 -5.39 -8.49 -5.48
N TRP A 420 -4.23 -8.79 -6.06
CA TRP A 420 -3.00 -9.05 -5.33
C TRP A 420 -2.55 -7.89 -4.42
N PRO A 421 -2.65 -6.60 -4.81
CA PRO A 421 -2.29 -5.50 -3.91
C PRO A 421 -3.08 -5.51 -2.61
N LEU A 422 -4.38 -5.82 -2.66
CA LEU A 422 -5.25 -5.84 -1.49
C LEU A 422 -4.87 -6.97 -0.54
N VAL A 423 -4.63 -8.16 -1.11
CA VAL A 423 -4.24 -9.35 -0.36
C VAL A 423 -2.84 -9.20 0.24
N SER A 424 -1.90 -8.64 -0.51
CA SER A 424 -0.53 -8.36 -0.07
C SER A 424 -0.52 -7.42 1.13
N ASP A 425 -1.28 -6.33 1.05
CA ASP A 425 -1.38 -5.36 2.14
C ASP A 425 -2.06 -5.94 3.38
N PHE A 426 -3.14 -6.69 3.19
CA PHE A 426 -3.82 -7.39 4.28
C PHE A 426 -2.87 -8.35 5.01
N ASN A 427 -2.11 -9.14 4.26
CA ASN A 427 -1.08 -10.02 4.81
C ASN A 427 0.02 -9.26 5.55
N ASN A 428 0.49 -8.13 4.98
CA ASN A 428 1.51 -7.29 5.60
C ASN A 428 1.01 -6.73 6.94
N VAL A 429 -0.23 -6.25 7.00
CA VAL A 429 -0.83 -5.74 8.23
C VAL A 429 -1.05 -6.85 9.27
N LEU A 430 -1.51 -8.03 8.85
CA LEU A 430 -1.71 -9.19 9.72
C LEU A 430 -0.40 -9.82 10.23
N SER A 431 0.75 -9.50 9.62
CA SER A 431 2.05 -9.97 10.12
C SER A 431 2.43 -9.36 11.48
N HIS A 432 1.77 -8.26 11.87
CA HIS A 432 1.92 -7.64 13.18
C HIS A 432 1.04 -8.35 14.20
N LYS A 433 1.64 -8.88 15.27
CA LYS A 433 0.93 -9.65 16.31
C LYS A 433 -0.23 -8.86 16.90
N SER A 434 -0.03 -7.58 17.22
CA SER A 434 -1.09 -6.75 17.82
C SER A 434 -2.32 -6.62 16.92
N VAL A 435 -2.10 -6.51 15.60
CA VAL A 435 -3.18 -6.39 14.62
C VAL A 435 -3.86 -7.73 14.36
N ALA A 436 -3.10 -8.83 14.24
CA ALA A 436 -3.68 -10.17 14.09
C ALA A 436 -4.57 -10.57 15.27
N LEU A 437 -4.19 -10.20 16.50
CA LEU A 437 -5.02 -10.45 17.68
C LEU A 437 -6.31 -9.63 17.67
N LEU A 438 -6.27 -8.37 17.22
CA LEU A 438 -7.48 -7.57 17.03
C LEU A 438 -8.40 -8.16 15.95
N PHE A 439 -7.84 -8.60 14.83
CA PHE A 439 -8.60 -9.30 13.78
C PHE A 439 -9.38 -10.49 14.35
N LEU A 440 -8.71 -11.35 15.12
CA LEU A 440 -9.31 -12.52 15.74
C LEU A 440 -10.32 -12.21 16.87
N GLN A 441 -10.27 -10.99 17.42
CA GLN A 441 -11.14 -10.56 18.51
C GLN A 441 -12.44 -9.93 18.02
N ASP A 442 -12.54 -9.60 16.73
CA ASP A 442 -13.68 -8.92 16.12
C ASP A 442 -14.56 -9.92 15.37
N ASP A 443 -15.76 -10.19 15.89
CA ASP A 443 -16.68 -11.17 15.29
C ASP A 443 -17.20 -10.73 13.91
N ALA A 444 -17.46 -9.44 13.70
CA ALA A 444 -17.97 -8.92 12.43
C ALA A 444 -16.90 -9.03 11.34
N LEU A 445 -15.65 -8.75 11.69
CA LEU A 445 -14.53 -8.85 10.75
C LEU A 445 -14.19 -10.30 10.41
N VAL A 446 -14.25 -11.21 11.38
CA VAL A 446 -14.12 -12.66 11.14
C VAL A 446 -15.25 -13.12 10.22
N ASP A 447 -16.49 -12.75 10.50
CA ASP A 447 -17.64 -13.11 9.67
C ASP A 447 -17.46 -12.65 8.22
N MET A 448 -17.15 -11.36 8.00
CA MET A 448 -16.87 -10.80 6.67
C MET A 448 -15.71 -11.53 5.96
N TRP A 449 -14.68 -11.94 6.70
CA TRP A 449 -13.58 -12.72 6.15
C TRP A 449 -14.03 -14.11 5.69
N PHE A 450 -14.88 -14.78 6.48
CA PHE A 450 -15.43 -16.09 6.13
C PHE A 450 -16.45 -16.03 4.98
N GLU A 451 -17.23 -14.96 4.85
CA GLU A 451 -18.01 -14.69 3.63
C GLU A 451 -17.10 -14.65 2.39
N PHE A 452 -15.97 -13.93 2.48
CA PHE A 452 -14.99 -13.87 1.40
C PHE A 452 -14.38 -15.26 1.09
N LEU A 453 -13.97 -16.02 2.12
CA LEU A 453 -13.43 -17.37 1.94
C LEU A 453 -14.45 -18.32 1.29
N SER A 454 -15.75 -18.10 1.53
CA SER A 454 -16.82 -18.92 0.94
C SER A 454 -16.90 -18.73 -0.58
N MET A 455 -16.56 -17.56 -1.11
CA MET A 455 -16.45 -17.33 -2.57
C MET A 455 -15.34 -18.16 -3.23
N LEU A 456 -14.34 -18.59 -2.46
CA LEU A 456 -13.23 -19.46 -2.90
C LEU A 456 -13.54 -20.95 -2.66
N GLN A 457 -14.52 -21.26 -1.80
CA GLN A 457 -14.85 -22.62 -1.40
C GLN A 457 -15.49 -23.40 -2.55
N GLY A 458 -14.75 -24.36 -3.10
CA GLY A 458 -15.18 -25.19 -4.23
C GLY A 458 -15.01 -24.52 -5.60
N MET A 459 -14.23 -23.43 -5.71
CA MET A 459 -14.00 -22.73 -6.99
C MET A 459 -13.23 -23.58 -8.02
N ASN A 460 -13.20 -23.14 -9.28
CA ASN A 460 -12.45 -23.79 -10.38
C ASN A 460 -12.68 -25.32 -10.45
N VAL A 461 -13.95 -25.73 -10.60
CA VAL A 461 -14.35 -27.13 -10.70
C VAL A 461 -13.78 -27.75 -11.99
N ASN A 462 -13.04 -28.84 -11.83
CA ASN A 462 -12.42 -29.59 -12.91
C ASN A 462 -13.29 -30.80 -13.26
N ILE A 463 -13.50 -31.00 -14.56
CA ILE A 463 -14.18 -32.18 -15.10
C ILE A 463 -13.11 -33.21 -15.46
N ARG A 464 -13.30 -34.45 -14.99
CA ARG A 464 -12.38 -35.54 -15.25
C ARG A 464 -12.48 -35.99 -16.71
N GLU A 465 -11.39 -35.84 -17.46
CA GLU A 465 -11.23 -36.47 -18.77
C GLU A 465 -10.83 -37.95 -18.63
N VAL A 466 -11.51 -38.82 -19.37
CA VAL A 466 -11.30 -40.30 -19.36
C VAL A 466 -10.83 -40.85 -20.72
N GLY A 467 -10.69 -39.97 -21.72
CA GLY A 467 -10.23 -40.29 -23.07
C GLY A 467 -8.75 -39.95 -23.30
N GLY A 468 -8.50 -38.82 -23.97
CA GLY A 468 -7.17 -38.37 -24.41
C GLY A 468 -6.38 -37.55 -23.38
N HIS A 469 -5.09 -37.37 -23.63
CA HIS A 469 -4.22 -36.51 -22.83
C HIS A 469 -4.57 -35.03 -23.04
N ILE A 470 -4.69 -34.26 -21.96
CA ILE A 470 -4.86 -32.80 -22.03
C ILE A 470 -3.48 -32.18 -22.28
N GLU A 471 -3.24 -31.68 -23.50
CA GLU A 471 -1.93 -31.12 -23.89
C GLU A 471 -1.60 -29.79 -23.21
N PHE A 472 -2.60 -28.97 -22.88
CA PHE A 472 -2.42 -27.65 -22.26
C PHE A 472 -3.40 -27.44 -21.11
N GLU A 473 -2.89 -27.05 -19.94
CA GLU A 473 -3.73 -26.67 -18.80
C GLU A 473 -4.34 -25.26 -19.03
N PRO A 474 -5.62 -25.03 -18.70
CA PRO A 474 -6.23 -23.71 -18.80
C PRO A 474 -5.52 -22.67 -17.92
N SER A 475 -5.43 -21.42 -18.38
CA SER A 475 -4.85 -20.32 -17.58
C SER A 475 -5.61 -20.04 -16.27
N SER A 476 -6.88 -20.46 -16.18
CA SER A 476 -7.66 -20.39 -14.94
C SER A 476 -7.09 -21.27 -13.82
N TYR A 477 -6.31 -22.31 -14.15
CA TYR A 477 -5.70 -23.19 -13.17
C TYR A 477 -4.67 -22.45 -12.32
N TYR A 478 -3.72 -21.74 -12.96
CA TYR A 478 -2.75 -20.91 -12.26
C TYR A 478 -3.41 -19.84 -11.41
N ALA A 479 -4.38 -19.10 -11.98
CA ALA A 479 -5.10 -18.05 -11.28
C ALA A 479 -5.82 -18.56 -10.01
N ALA A 480 -6.46 -19.73 -10.07
CA ALA A 480 -7.17 -20.32 -8.93
C ALA A 480 -6.22 -20.73 -7.79
N PHE A 481 -5.09 -21.40 -8.12
CA PHE A 481 -4.10 -21.80 -7.11
C PHE A 481 -3.39 -20.61 -6.48
N SER A 482 -2.97 -19.63 -7.29
CA SER A 482 -2.35 -18.40 -6.78
C SER A 482 -3.30 -17.65 -5.85
N CYS A 483 -4.57 -17.49 -6.27
CA CYS A 483 -5.56 -16.80 -5.45
C CYS A 483 -5.82 -17.51 -4.12
N GLU A 484 -6.03 -18.82 -4.10
CA GLU A 484 -6.25 -19.53 -2.84
C GLU A 484 -5.02 -19.47 -1.93
N LEU A 485 -3.82 -19.63 -2.49
CA LEU A 485 -2.57 -19.57 -1.73
C LEU A 485 -2.39 -18.19 -1.08
N GLU A 486 -2.55 -17.13 -1.88
CA GLU A 486 -2.25 -15.77 -1.46
C GLU A 486 -3.38 -15.16 -0.63
N ALA A 487 -4.62 -15.33 -1.06
CA ALA A 487 -5.79 -14.69 -0.47
C ALA A 487 -6.44 -15.50 0.66
N ALA A 488 -6.16 -16.80 0.79
CA ALA A 488 -6.72 -17.60 1.89
C ALA A 488 -5.62 -18.22 2.77
N ALA A 489 -4.67 -18.95 2.19
CA ALA A 489 -3.71 -19.71 2.97
C ALA A 489 -2.65 -18.83 3.67
N TYR A 490 -2.09 -17.82 3.00
CA TYR A 490 -1.13 -16.91 3.65
C TYR A 490 -1.74 -16.13 4.83
N PRO A 491 -2.94 -15.52 4.74
CA PRO A 491 -3.57 -14.88 5.89
C PRO A 491 -3.81 -15.86 7.04
N MET A 492 -4.27 -17.07 6.72
CA MET A 492 -4.49 -18.14 7.71
C MET A 492 -3.21 -18.44 8.50
N TRP A 493 -2.10 -18.66 7.79
CA TRP A 493 -0.82 -18.97 8.42
C TRP A 493 -0.23 -17.77 9.15
N SER A 494 -0.40 -16.56 8.62
CA SER A 494 0.04 -15.31 9.25
C SER A 494 -0.60 -15.18 10.63
N VAL A 495 -1.92 -15.24 10.69
CA VAL A 495 -2.69 -15.15 11.94
C VAL A 495 -2.36 -16.32 12.89
N LEU A 496 -2.32 -17.56 12.37
CA LEU A 496 -2.06 -18.73 13.19
C LEU A 496 -0.66 -18.72 13.81
N SER A 497 0.34 -18.14 13.12
CA SER A 497 1.72 -18.05 13.60
C SER A 497 1.86 -17.23 14.89
N HIS A 498 0.88 -16.36 15.17
CA HIS A 498 0.85 -15.55 16.39
C HIS A 498 0.20 -16.25 17.58
N LEU A 499 -0.50 -17.37 17.37
CA LEU A 499 -1.20 -18.13 18.40
C LEU A 499 -0.31 -19.26 18.93
N THR A 500 0.61 -18.90 19.82
CA THR A 500 1.70 -19.80 20.26
C THR A 500 1.55 -20.35 21.67
N ASP A 501 0.57 -19.89 22.44
CA ASP A 501 0.39 -20.28 23.84
C ASP A 501 -1.09 -20.49 24.21
N ALA A 502 -1.32 -21.12 25.37
CA ALA A 502 -2.64 -21.50 25.85
C ALA A 502 -3.60 -20.32 26.09
N SER A 503 -3.11 -19.10 26.30
CA SER A 503 -3.98 -17.92 26.48
C SER A 503 -4.75 -17.56 25.21
N HIS A 504 -4.26 -18.00 24.04
CA HIS A 504 -4.89 -17.78 22.74
C HIS A 504 -5.99 -18.81 22.41
N ALA A 505 -6.19 -19.83 23.24
CA ALA A 505 -7.19 -20.88 23.01
C ALA A 505 -8.61 -20.34 22.72
N PRO A 506 -9.12 -19.28 23.38
CA PRO A 506 -10.43 -18.71 23.06
C PRO A 506 -10.52 -18.18 21.62
N LEU A 507 -9.45 -17.56 21.10
CA LEU A 507 -9.41 -17.04 19.73
C LEU A 507 -9.42 -18.17 18.70
N ALA A 508 -8.65 -19.24 18.94
CA ALA A 508 -8.67 -20.40 18.07
C ALA A 508 -10.06 -21.08 18.06
N ARG A 509 -10.73 -21.18 19.22
CA ARG A 509 -12.10 -21.70 19.31
C ARG A 509 -13.09 -20.88 18.49
N ARG A 510 -12.95 -19.54 18.47
CA ARG A 510 -13.80 -18.65 17.65
C ARG A 510 -13.65 -18.95 16.16
N ILE A 511 -12.42 -19.08 15.67
CA ILE A 511 -12.16 -19.40 14.25
C ILE A 511 -12.62 -20.81 13.89
N ILE A 512 -12.46 -21.78 14.79
CA ILE A 512 -12.99 -23.14 14.59
C ILE A 512 -14.51 -23.11 14.48
N ALA A 513 -15.19 -22.37 15.37
CA ALA A 513 -16.64 -22.23 15.34
C ALA A 513 -17.12 -21.57 14.05
N ALA A 514 -16.50 -20.44 13.64
CA ALA A 514 -16.81 -19.78 12.37
C ALA A 514 -16.61 -20.71 11.17
N ALA A 515 -15.50 -21.45 11.12
CA ALA A 515 -15.24 -22.42 10.06
C ALA A 515 -16.30 -23.52 10.00
N LEU A 516 -16.74 -24.04 11.15
CA LEU A 516 -17.81 -25.05 11.19
C LEU A 516 -19.16 -24.49 10.71
N THR A 517 -19.52 -23.27 11.11
CA THR A 517 -20.74 -22.60 10.65
C THR A 517 -20.75 -22.47 9.13
N TYR A 518 -19.72 -21.84 8.56
CA TYR A 518 -19.65 -21.62 7.10
C TYR A 518 -19.47 -22.92 6.31
N LEU A 519 -18.83 -23.94 6.88
CA LEU A 519 -18.78 -25.26 6.25
C LEU A 519 -20.15 -25.93 6.21
N GLN A 520 -20.95 -25.79 7.26
CA GLN A 520 -22.31 -26.31 7.28
C GLN A 520 -23.20 -25.56 6.27
N GLU A 521 -23.13 -24.23 6.24
CA GLU A 521 -23.84 -23.42 5.24
C GLU A 521 -23.43 -23.79 3.81
N TRP A 522 -22.14 -24.04 3.59
CA TRP A 522 -21.65 -24.50 2.29
C TRP A 522 -22.18 -25.90 1.92
N LEU A 523 -22.22 -26.84 2.86
CA LEU A 523 -22.80 -28.18 2.64
C LEU A 523 -24.29 -28.08 2.27
N ASP A 524 -25.03 -27.21 2.96
CA ASP A 524 -26.43 -26.92 2.65
C ASP A 524 -26.55 -26.27 1.25
N ALA A 525 -25.65 -25.35 0.90
CA ALA A 525 -25.64 -24.63 -0.38
C ALA A 525 -25.37 -25.52 -1.60
N VAL A 526 -24.54 -26.55 -1.43
CA VAL A 526 -24.27 -27.54 -2.49
C VAL A 526 -25.16 -28.79 -2.36
N HIS A 527 -26.14 -28.77 -1.46
CA HIS A 527 -27.09 -29.86 -1.17
C HIS A 527 -26.40 -31.22 -0.88
N PHE A 528 -25.31 -31.20 -0.11
CA PHE A 528 -24.56 -32.41 0.24
C PHE A 528 -24.97 -32.98 1.61
N THR A 529 -26.03 -33.80 1.61
CA THR A 529 -26.69 -34.29 2.84
C THR A 529 -26.26 -35.69 3.29
N ALA A 530 -25.56 -36.44 2.44
CA ALA A 530 -25.08 -37.78 2.75
C ALA A 530 -23.62 -37.95 2.29
N PRO A 531 -22.79 -38.77 2.98
CA PRO A 531 -21.38 -38.97 2.62
C PRO A 531 -21.21 -39.91 1.41
N HIS A 532 -22.06 -39.74 0.40
CA HIS A 532 -22.10 -40.52 -0.83
C HIS A 532 -22.25 -39.56 -2.00
N MET A 533 -21.48 -39.79 -3.07
CA MET A 533 -21.56 -39.01 -4.31
C MET A 533 -21.96 -39.92 -5.46
N GLU A 534 -22.90 -39.46 -6.26
CA GLU A 534 -23.31 -40.17 -7.47
C GLU A 534 -22.20 -40.16 -8.52
N ARG A 535 -22.27 -41.10 -9.47
CA ARG A 535 -21.22 -41.28 -10.49
C ARG A 535 -20.99 -40.02 -11.34
N ALA A 536 -22.03 -39.23 -11.60
CA ALA A 536 -21.92 -37.95 -12.32
C ALA A 536 -21.13 -36.90 -11.52
N GLU A 537 -21.36 -36.82 -10.21
CA GLU A 537 -20.62 -35.91 -9.31
C GLU A 537 -19.17 -36.36 -9.12
N VAL A 538 -18.91 -37.68 -9.20
CA VAL A 538 -17.55 -38.22 -9.12
C VAL A 538 -16.66 -37.70 -10.25
N MET A 539 -17.23 -37.27 -11.39
CA MET A 539 -16.50 -36.68 -12.51
C MET A 539 -16.04 -35.24 -12.23
N HIS A 540 -16.78 -34.50 -11.40
CA HIS A 540 -16.47 -33.12 -11.04
C HIS A 540 -15.64 -33.06 -9.75
N ALA A 541 -14.58 -32.25 -9.70
CA ALA A 541 -13.98 -31.87 -8.42
C ALA A 541 -13.26 -30.53 -8.45
N SER A 542 -13.27 -29.87 -7.31
CA SER A 542 -12.39 -28.74 -7.00
C SER A 542 -11.18 -29.22 -6.18
N PHE A 543 -10.09 -28.46 -6.23
CA PHE A 543 -8.94 -28.58 -5.32
C PHE A 543 -8.97 -27.50 -4.21
N HIS A 544 -9.94 -26.59 -4.28
CA HIS A 544 -9.95 -25.33 -3.56
C HIS A 544 -10.97 -25.39 -2.43
N PHE A 545 -10.52 -25.79 -1.24
CA PHE A 545 -11.35 -25.89 -0.03
C PHE A 545 -10.73 -25.09 1.13
N PRO A 546 -10.65 -23.75 1.04
CA PRO A 546 -10.02 -22.92 2.07
C PRO A 546 -10.72 -23.05 3.44
N LEU A 547 -12.05 -23.15 3.51
CA LEU A 547 -12.76 -23.30 4.79
C LEU A 547 -12.33 -24.58 5.53
N HIS A 548 -12.14 -25.69 4.79
CA HIS A 548 -11.63 -26.94 5.36
C HIS A 548 -10.19 -26.77 5.87
N ARG A 549 -9.36 -26.01 5.15
CA ARG A 549 -7.98 -25.72 5.57
C ARG A 549 -7.95 -24.88 6.84
N TYR A 550 -8.83 -23.87 6.97
CA TYR A 550 -8.98 -23.08 8.18
C TYR A 550 -9.38 -23.96 9.38
N LEU A 551 -10.43 -24.78 9.22
CA LEU A 551 -10.84 -25.72 10.26
C LEU A 551 -9.68 -26.64 10.68
N ALA A 552 -9.01 -27.29 9.72
CA ALA A 552 -7.93 -28.22 9.98
C ALA A 552 -6.73 -27.55 10.65
N ALA A 553 -6.33 -26.36 10.20
CA ALA A 553 -5.17 -25.65 10.71
C ALA A 553 -5.38 -25.17 12.15
N PHE A 554 -6.52 -24.52 12.43
CA PHE A 554 -6.84 -24.00 13.77
C PHE A 554 -7.17 -25.12 14.75
N LEU A 555 -7.86 -26.19 14.32
CA LEU A 555 -8.09 -27.36 15.18
C LEU A 555 -6.78 -28.05 15.55
N CYS A 556 -5.88 -28.27 14.58
CA CYS A 556 -4.59 -28.89 14.82
C CYS A 556 -3.72 -28.06 15.77
N ALA A 557 -3.62 -26.75 15.53
CA ALA A 557 -2.84 -25.85 16.37
C ALA A 557 -3.46 -25.68 17.77
N GLY A 558 -4.79 -25.55 17.86
CA GLY A 558 -5.50 -25.44 19.13
C GLY A 558 -5.25 -26.64 20.04
N VAL A 559 -5.30 -27.86 19.48
CA VAL A 559 -5.06 -29.10 20.22
C VAL A 559 -3.60 -29.25 20.60
N ARG A 560 -2.67 -29.02 19.65
CA ARG A 560 -1.24 -29.29 19.88
C ARG A 560 -0.55 -28.23 20.72
N SER A 561 -0.90 -26.96 20.53
CA SER A 561 -0.14 -25.82 21.06
C SER A 561 -0.91 -25.04 22.14
N MET A 562 -2.24 -25.11 22.17
CA MET A 562 -3.08 -24.27 23.05
C MET A 562 -3.87 -25.05 24.10
N GLY A 563 -3.73 -26.38 24.14
CA GLY A 563 -4.41 -27.24 25.12
C GLY A 563 -5.93 -27.35 24.92
N VAL A 564 -6.45 -27.02 23.73
CA VAL A 564 -7.86 -27.25 23.38
C VAL A 564 -8.11 -28.75 23.29
N ARG A 565 -9.09 -29.27 24.04
CA ARG A 565 -9.46 -30.68 23.89
C ARG A 565 -10.24 -30.85 22.59
N ALA A 566 -9.82 -31.82 21.76
CA ALA A 566 -10.48 -32.10 20.49
C ALA A 566 -11.98 -32.39 20.66
N ALA A 567 -12.36 -33.11 21.72
CA ALA A 567 -13.76 -33.41 22.04
C ALA A 567 -14.64 -32.17 22.26
N ASP A 568 -14.05 -31.02 22.61
CA ASP A 568 -14.81 -29.77 22.85
C ASP A 568 -15.07 -28.98 21.57
N VAL A 569 -14.40 -29.31 20.46
CA VAL A 569 -14.41 -28.49 19.23
C VAL A 569 -14.66 -29.30 17.96
N LEU A 570 -14.71 -30.63 18.05
CA LEU A 570 -15.07 -31.49 16.92
C LEU A 570 -16.59 -31.42 16.68
N PRO A 571 -17.03 -31.37 15.41
CA PRO A 571 -18.43 -31.49 15.08
C PRO A 571 -18.97 -32.91 15.37
N PRO A 572 -20.30 -33.09 15.38
CA PRO A 572 -20.92 -34.41 15.48
C PRO A 572 -20.40 -35.38 14.40
N PRO A 573 -20.37 -36.70 14.65
CA PRO A 573 -19.83 -37.70 13.72
C PRO A 573 -20.43 -37.63 12.31
N ASP A 574 -21.73 -37.36 12.19
CA ASP A 574 -22.41 -37.28 10.90
C ASP A 574 -21.93 -36.09 10.08
N LEU A 575 -21.82 -34.91 10.69
CA LEU A 575 -21.26 -33.72 10.05
C LEU A 575 -19.77 -33.93 9.71
N LEU A 576 -19.00 -34.55 10.61
CA LEU A 576 -17.60 -34.87 10.34
C LEU A 576 -17.45 -35.80 9.13
N ALA A 577 -18.35 -36.78 8.97
CA ALA A 577 -18.35 -37.67 7.82
C ALA A 577 -18.60 -36.91 6.51
N LEU A 578 -19.53 -35.95 6.50
CA LEU A 578 -19.78 -35.08 5.34
C LEU A 578 -18.54 -34.23 5.00
N LEU A 579 -17.96 -33.54 5.99
CA LEU A 579 -16.79 -32.68 5.82
C LEU A 579 -15.53 -33.44 5.36
N ALA A 580 -15.42 -34.74 5.68
CA ALA A 580 -14.27 -35.54 5.29
C ALA A 580 -14.27 -35.89 3.78
N VAL A 581 -15.43 -35.92 3.11
CA VAL A 581 -15.54 -36.44 1.74
C VAL A 581 -14.71 -35.63 0.76
N HIS A 582 -14.84 -34.31 0.73
CA HIS A 582 -14.18 -33.47 -0.29
C HIS A 582 -12.65 -33.44 -0.15
N PRO A 583 -12.05 -33.25 1.04
CA PRO A 583 -10.60 -33.33 1.21
C PRO A 583 -10.03 -34.72 0.88
N LEU A 584 -10.71 -35.81 1.25
CA LEU A 584 -10.27 -37.17 0.93
C LEU A 584 -10.24 -37.41 -0.58
N ARG A 585 -11.22 -36.86 -1.32
CA ARG A 585 -11.22 -36.95 -2.79
C ARG A 585 -10.02 -36.24 -3.41
N VAL A 586 -9.62 -35.09 -2.89
CA VAL A 586 -8.40 -34.40 -3.33
C VAL A 586 -7.17 -35.29 -3.14
N GLN A 587 -7.04 -35.94 -1.99
CA GLN A 587 -5.92 -36.84 -1.69
C GLN A 587 -5.86 -38.07 -2.61
N VAL A 588 -7.00 -38.74 -2.85
CA VAL A 588 -7.07 -39.90 -3.76
C VAL A 588 -6.75 -39.49 -5.20
N ARG A 589 -7.22 -38.32 -5.65
CA ARG A 589 -6.94 -37.80 -6.99
C ARG A 589 -5.47 -37.42 -7.17
N ALA A 590 -4.84 -36.81 -6.17
CA ALA A 590 -3.40 -36.52 -6.20
C ALA A 590 -2.55 -37.80 -6.27
N HIS A 591 -2.97 -38.85 -5.56
CA HIS A 591 -2.26 -40.13 -5.60
C HIS A 591 -2.37 -40.81 -6.99
N THR A 592 -3.56 -40.76 -7.61
CA THR A 592 -3.79 -41.35 -8.93
C THR A 592 -3.10 -40.60 -10.07
N THR A 593 -2.97 -39.27 -10.01
CA THR A 593 -2.17 -38.50 -10.98
C THR A 593 -0.67 -38.77 -10.83
N HIS A 594 -0.16 -38.92 -9.60
CA HIS A 594 1.24 -39.29 -9.37
C HIS A 594 1.59 -40.69 -9.89
N THR A 595 0.69 -41.67 -9.76
CA THR A 595 0.93 -43.03 -10.30
C THR A 595 0.93 -43.09 -11.83
N HIS A 596 0.25 -42.17 -12.53
CA HIS A 596 0.26 -42.10 -13.99
C HIS A 596 1.38 -41.22 -14.58
N ARG A 597 1.86 -40.18 -13.87
CA ARG A 597 2.99 -39.35 -14.33
C ARG A 597 4.37 -39.97 -14.07
N LEU A 598 4.49 -41.03 -13.26
CA LEU A 598 5.74 -41.77 -13.07
C LEU A 598 6.18 -42.60 -14.30
N SER A 599 5.37 -42.69 -15.36
CA SER A 599 5.75 -43.38 -16.60
C SER A 599 6.32 -42.48 -17.70
N ASN A 600 6.38 -41.14 -17.56
CA ASN A 600 7.01 -40.27 -18.56
C ASN A 600 7.54 -38.94 -17.95
N SER A 601 8.87 -38.82 -17.87
CA SER A 601 9.75 -37.62 -17.88
C SER A 601 9.42 -36.34 -17.10
N SER A 602 10.41 -35.92 -16.28
CA SER A 602 10.89 -34.56 -15.93
C SER A 602 9.97 -33.36 -16.19
N ASP A 603 9.22 -32.94 -15.16
CA ASP A 603 8.36 -31.75 -15.22
C ASP A 603 8.50 -30.89 -13.93
N PRO A 604 8.65 -29.56 -13.99
CA PRO A 604 8.95 -28.69 -12.83
C PRO A 604 7.84 -28.66 -11.75
N ILE A 605 6.62 -29.08 -12.09
CA ILE A 605 5.46 -29.14 -11.18
C ILE A 605 5.62 -30.23 -10.11
N ASN A 606 6.43 -31.25 -10.36
CA ASN A 606 6.77 -32.24 -9.33
C ASN A 606 7.45 -31.57 -8.12
N ASN A 607 8.17 -30.46 -8.30
CA ASN A 607 8.74 -29.73 -7.17
C ASN A 607 7.67 -29.00 -6.34
N PHE A 608 6.52 -28.59 -6.89
CA PHE A 608 5.53 -27.82 -6.12
C PHE A 608 4.81 -28.68 -5.05
N TRP A 609 4.40 -29.89 -5.42
CA TRP A 609 3.76 -30.85 -4.49
C TRP A 609 4.76 -31.52 -3.54
N VAL A 610 6.00 -31.74 -4.00
CA VAL A 610 7.10 -32.24 -3.15
C VAL A 610 7.55 -31.17 -2.15
N THR A 611 7.58 -29.88 -2.50
CA THR A 611 8.05 -28.83 -1.57
C THR A 611 7.06 -28.58 -0.42
N LEU A 612 5.75 -28.68 -0.65
CA LEU A 612 4.75 -28.62 0.44
C LEU A 612 4.85 -29.79 1.42
N SER A 613 5.35 -30.96 0.99
CA SER A 613 5.56 -32.12 1.87
C SER A 613 6.98 -32.20 2.46
N HIS A 614 8.00 -31.59 1.80
CA HIS A 614 9.40 -31.66 2.23
C HIS A 614 9.88 -30.45 3.06
N HIS A 615 9.27 -29.26 2.97
CA HIS A 615 9.73 -28.10 3.76
C HIS A 615 9.40 -28.13 5.26
N LYS A 616 8.76 -29.20 5.76
CA LYS A 616 8.62 -29.44 7.21
C LYS A 616 9.38 -30.66 7.74
N LYS A 617 10.04 -31.46 6.89
CA LYS A 617 10.79 -32.63 7.39
C LYS A 617 12.19 -32.31 7.91
N SER A 618 12.67 -31.06 7.82
CA SER A 618 14.01 -30.67 8.30
C SER A 618 14.02 -29.85 9.59
N ASN A 619 12.89 -29.68 10.28
CA ASN A 619 12.81 -29.13 11.65
C ASN A 619 11.54 -29.62 12.39
N LEU A 620 11.21 -30.91 12.25
CA LEU A 620 10.21 -31.61 13.07
C LEU A 620 10.92 -32.56 14.03
#